data_AF-A0A436E543-F1
#
_entry.id   AF-A0A436E543-F1
#
_cell.length_a   1.000
_cell.length_b   1.000
_cell.length_c   1.000
_cell.angle_alpha   90.00
_cell.angle_beta   90.00
_cell.angle_gamma   90.00
#
_symmetry.space_group_name_H-M   'P 1'
#
loop_
_entity.id
_entity.type
_entity.pdbx_description
1 polymer ?
#
loop_
_entity_poly.entity_id
_entity_poly.type
_entity_poly.pdbx_seq_one_letter_code
_entity_poly.pdbx_strand_id
1 'polypeptide(L)'
;RQILNGAGGSVLVRFRDQDSVLDVGSLSGDGAIQIDDSQLAPQLSLGSLGHDDVIGGTISGNGSLTKTGTGKLTLNGQNSYAGLTTVDMGTLVVGDASHGDASLAGDVTVDSGARLGGIGTIGGNVTILGTHGVGNSIGVQTVGGNYVNHGVLEVEATPSGADKLIVGGTVDISGATLNLVLTPATAESWNLLNGPYTIIQN
;
A
#
# COMPACT_ATOMS: atom_id res chain seq x y z
N ARG A 1 0.37 -11.15 18.73
CA ARG A 1 1.01 -10.39 19.85
C ARG A 1 1.01 -8.91 19.44
N GLN A 2 1.29 -7.97 20.34
CA GLN A 2 1.48 -6.57 19.93
C GLN A 2 2.92 -6.17 20.23
N ILE A 3 3.59 -5.55 19.26
CA ILE A 3 4.95 -5.05 19.39
C ILE A 3 4.96 -3.55 19.12
N LEU A 4 5.57 -2.78 20.02
CA LEU A 4 5.89 -1.37 19.81
C LEU A 4 7.40 -1.25 19.58
N ASN A 5 7.81 -1.01 18.34
CA ASN A 5 9.21 -0.83 17.96
C ASN A 5 9.50 0.67 17.81
N GLY A 6 9.77 1.34 18.94
CA GLY A 6 10.03 2.79 18.95
C GLY A 6 11.30 3.19 18.19
N ALA A 7 11.50 4.50 18.01
CA ALA A 7 12.67 5.06 17.35
C ALA A 7 13.99 4.50 17.92
N GLY A 8 14.91 4.14 17.02
CA GLY A 8 16.18 3.48 17.38
C GLY A 8 16.07 1.99 17.73
N GLY A 9 14.86 1.45 17.82
CA GLY A 9 14.61 0.02 17.98
C GLY A 9 14.82 -0.76 16.68
N SER A 10 15.00 -2.08 16.82
CA SER A 10 15.04 -3.01 15.69
C SER A 10 14.22 -4.26 15.97
N VAL A 11 13.43 -4.66 14.97
CA VAL A 11 12.81 -5.98 14.93
C VAL A 11 13.48 -6.77 13.82
N LEU A 12 13.86 -7.99 14.15
CA LEU A 12 14.55 -8.88 13.24
C LEU A 12 13.75 -10.17 13.09
N VAL A 13 13.39 -10.47 11.85
CA VAL A 13 12.68 -11.68 11.45
C VAL A 13 13.66 -12.58 10.71
N ARG A 14 14.03 -13.69 11.36
CA ARG A 14 14.85 -14.78 10.78
C ARG A 14 14.28 -16.10 11.25
N PHE A 15 14.34 -17.13 10.41
CA PHE A 15 13.97 -18.48 10.81
C PHE A 15 15.22 -19.29 11.11
N ARG A 16 15.11 -20.26 12.02
CA ARG A 16 16.22 -21.19 12.30
C ARG A 16 15.99 -22.57 11.70
N ASP A 17 14.76 -22.81 11.24
CA ASP A 17 14.21 -24.11 10.87
C ASP A 17 13.45 -23.98 9.52
N GLN A 18 12.66 -24.97 9.12
CA GLN A 18 11.91 -24.97 7.84
C GLN A 18 10.70 -24.02 7.81
N ASP A 19 10.36 -23.38 8.93
CA ASP A 19 9.31 -22.36 8.95
C ASP A 19 9.76 -21.15 8.12
N SER A 20 8.84 -20.58 7.36
CA SER A 20 9.09 -19.38 6.56
C SER A 20 8.13 -18.24 6.88
N VAL A 21 7.20 -18.41 7.84
CA VAL A 21 6.18 -17.41 8.17
C VAL A 21 6.21 -17.06 9.66
N LEU A 22 6.26 -15.77 9.96
CA LEU A 22 6.15 -15.24 11.32
C LEU A 22 4.91 -14.34 11.37
N ASP A 23 3.88 -14.76 12.09
CA ASP A 23 2.75 -13.90 12.45
C ASP A 23 3.04 -13.18 13.76
N VAL A 24 3.12 -11.85 13.69
CA VAL A 24 3.38 -11.01 14.87
C VAL A 24 2.09 -10.51 15.51
N GLY A 25 0.96 -10.48 14.81
CA GLY A 25 -0.28 -9.84 15.27
C GLY A 25 -0.35 -8.37 14.91
N SER A 26 0.27 -7.50 15.71
CA SER A 26 0.39 -6.06 15.44
C SER A 26 1.80 -5.59 15.69
N LEU A 27 2.28 -4.67 14.87
CA LEU A 27 3.59 -4.05 14.97
C LEU A 27 3.49 -2.59 14.57
N SER A 28 3.88 -1.69 15.48
CA SER A 28 3.84 -0.24 15.27
C SER A 28 5.12 0.44 15.77
N GLY A 29 5.46 1.60 15.21
CA GLY A 29 6.56 2.47 15.66
C GLY A 29 7.58 2.79 14.56
N ASP A 30 8.59 3.57 14.93
CA ASP A 30 9.57 4.16 13.99
C ASP A 30 10.88 3.36 13.87
N GLY A 31 11.02 2.28 14.63
CA GLY A 31 12.19 1.42 14.59
C GLY A 31 12.28 0.60 13.29
N ALA A 32 13.50 0.25 12.90
CA ALA A 32 13.75 -0.52 11.69
C ALA A 32 13.26 -1.97 11.83
N ILE A 33 12.86 -2.57 10.71
CA ILE A 33 12.49 -3.97 10.62
C ILE A 33 13.34 -4.64 9.54
N GLN A 34 13.92 -5.79 9.85
CA GLN A 34 14.68 -6.58 8.89
C GLN A 34 14.00 -7.95 8.73
N ILE A 35 13.56 -8.26 7.51
CA ILE A 35 12.98 -9.54 7.10
C ILE A 35 14.02 -10.21 6.19
N ASP A 36 14.96 -10.92 6.81
CA ASP A 36 16.16 -11.37 6.12
C ASP A 36 16.59 -12.75 6.59
N ASP A 37 16.68 -13.68 5.64
CA ASP A 37 17.23 -15.01 5.83
C ASP A 37 18.06 -15.40 4.61
N SER A 38 19.32 -15.79 4.82
CA SER A 38 20.23 -16.07 3.71
C SER A 38 19.92 -17.37 2.97
N GLN A 39 19.02 -18.21 3.50
CA GLN A 39 18.69 -19.53 2.93
C GLN A 39 17.22 -19.62 2.49
N LEU A 40 16.35 -18.73 2.96
CA LEU A 40 14.91 -18.75 2.71
C LEU A 40 14.41 -17.38 2.24
N ALA A 41 13.15 -17.35 1.77
CA ALA A 41 12.39 -16.12 1.55
C ALA A 41 11.39 -15.96 2.72
N PRO A 42 11.80 -15.36 3.85
CA PRO A 42 10.96 -15.23 5.04
C PRO A 42 9.74 -14.34 4.77
N GLN A 43 8.60 -14.67 5.36
CA GLN A 43 7.37 -13.90 5.30
C GLN A 43 7.03 -13.35 6.69
N LEU A 44 6.83 -12.05 6.78
CA LEU A 44 6.28 -11.39 7.96
C LEU A 44 4.77 -11.17 7.75
N SER A 45 3.93 -11.72 8.61
CA SER A 45 2.49 -11.46 8.63
C SER A 45 2.14 -10.47 9.75
N LEU A 46 1.42 -9.40 9.40
CA LEU A 46 1.00 -8.32 10.29
C LEU A 46 -0.50 -8.06 10.15
N GLY A 47 -1.13 -7.62 11.23
CA GLY A 47 -2.51 -7.12 11.29
C GLY A 47 -3.55 -8.10 11.82
N SER A 48 -3.18 -9.32 12.24
CA SER A 48 -4.15 -10.34 12.70
C SER A 48 -4.90 -9.97 13.99
N LEU A 49 -4.47 -8.92 14.70
CA LEU A 49 -5.24 -8.31 15.81
C LEU A 49 -6.30 -7.29 15.37
N GLY A 50 -6.33 -6.91 14.08
CA GLY A 50 -7.31 -5.99 13.53
C GLY A 50 -7.13 -4.52 13.94
N HIS A 51 -6.00 -4.16 14.53
CA HIS A 51 -5.69 -2.77 14.89
C HIS A 51 -5.22 -1.94 13.70
N ASP A 52 -5.38 -0.63 13.83
CA ASP A 52 -4.69 0.32 12.99
C ASP A 52 -3.25 0.48 13.49
N ASP A 53 -2.29 0.05 12.68
CA ASP A 53 -0.86 0.05 12.98
C ASP A 53 -0.14 1.02 12.04
N VAL A 54 0.85 1.76 12.56
CA VAL A 54 1.73 2.65 11.78
C VAL A 54 3.17 2.22 11.98
N ILE A 55 3.86 1.97 10.87
CA ILE A 55 5.30 1.70 10.85
C ILE A 55 5.98 2.88 10.15
N GLY A 56 6.69 3.70 10.93
CA GLY A 56 7.50 4.81 10.42
C GLY A 56 8.89 4.39 9.98
N GLY A 57 9.42 3.29 10.54
CA GLY A 57 10.74 2.79 10.22
C GLY A 57 10.81 2.06 8.87
N THR A 58 12.02 1.94 8.32
CA THR A 58 12.27 1.14 7.13
C THR A 58 12.14 -0.36 7.42
N ILE A 59 11.42 -1.06 6.54
CA ILE A 59 11.47 -2.52 6.41
C ILE A 59 12.45 -2.88 5.29
N SER A 60 13.37 -3.82 5.55
CA SER A 60 14.44 -4.21 4.62
C SER A 60 14.71 -5.72 4.64
N GLY A 61 15.43 -6.24 3.63
CA GLY A 61 15.85 -7.64 3.55
C GLY A 61 15.35 -8.35 2.28
N ASN A 62 15.38 -9.68 2.25
CA ASN A 62 14.93 -10.48 1.10
C ASN A 62 13.52 -11.07 1.26
N GLY A 63 12.89 -10.86 2.42
CA GLY A 63 11.58 -11.43 2.73
C GLY A 63 10.39 -10.69 2.13
N SER A 64 9.21 -11.27 2.32
CA SER A 64 7.89 -10.77 1.94
C SER A 64 7.10 -10.23 3.14
N LEU A 65 6.10 -9.42 2.85
CA LEU A 65 5.17 -8.87 3.83
C LEU A 65 3.74 -9.29 3.48
N THR A 66 2.97 -9.76 4.47
CA THR A 66 1.53 -9.96 4.33
C THR A 66 0.77 -9.13 5.33
N LYS A 67 -0.12 -8.28 4.82
CA LYS A 67 -1.11 -7.57 5.61
C LYS A 67 -2.39 -8.40 5.70
N THR A 68 -2.73 -8.81 6.90
CA THR A 68 -3.94 -9.57 7.26
C THR A 68 -4.81 -8.80 8.25
N GLY A 69 -5.99 -9.34 8.57
CA GLY A 69 -6.93 -8.76 9.51
C GLY A 69 -7.55 -7.44 9.04
N THR A 70 -8.56 -6.96 9.76
CA THR A 70 -9.46 -5.89 9.30
C THR A 70 -8.90 -4.48 9.44
N GLY A 71 -7.85 -4.29 10.24
CA GLY A 71 -7.28 -2.98 10.51
C GLY A 71 -6.49 -2.39 9.34
N LYS A 72 -6.04 -1.15 9.51
CA LYS A 72 -5.17 -0.43 8.56
C LYS A 72 -3.70 -0.55 8.97
N LEU A 73 -2.84 -0.94 8.03
CA LEU A 73 -1.40 -0.82 8.19
C LEU A 73 -0.89 0.35 7.34
N THR A 74 -0.32 1.37 7.97
CA THR A 74 0.34 2.48 7.28
C THR A 74 1.85 2.29 7.31
N LEU A 75 2.47 2.28 6.14
CA LEU A 75 3.93 2.22 5.98
C LEU A 75 4.43 3.59 5.52
N ASN A 76 5.07 4.32 6.43
CA ASN A 76 5.60 5.66 6.17
C ASN A 76 7.10 5.68 5.84
N GLY A 77 7.80 4.57 6.10
CA GLY A 77 9.22 4.43 5.76
C GLY A 77 9.47 4.17 4.27
N GLN A 78 10.73 4.29 3.87
CA GLN A 78 11.23 3.82 2.58
C GLN A 78 11.64 2.36 2.71
N ASN A 79 10.80 1.45 2.20
CA ASN A 79 10.96 0.01 2.41
C ASN A 79 11.71 -0.63 1.24
N SER A 80 12.79 -1.34 1.56
CA SER A 80 13.72 -1.91 0.60
C SER A 80 13.71 -3.44 0.55
N TYR A 81 12.73 -4.08 1.22
CA TYR A 81 12.60 -5.53 1.11
C TYR A 81 12.20 -5.95 -0.31
N ALA A 82 12.80 -7.04 -0.80
CA ALA A 82 12.65 -7.45 -2.20
C ALA A 82 11.45 -8.37 -2.46
N GLY A 83 10.92 -9.03 -1.43
CA GLY A 83 9.81 -9.96 -1.57
C GLY A 83 8.47 -9.27 -1.84
N LEU A 84 7.50 -10.08 -2.27
CA LEU A 84 6.14 -9.63 -2.55
C LEU A 84 5.48 -9.02 -1.31
N THR A 85 4.70 -7.95 -1.51
CA THR A 85 3.73 -7.48 -0.52
C THR A 85 2.34 -7.99 -0.88
N THR A 86 1.70 -8.73 0.01
CA THR A 86 0.33 -9.22 -0.18
C THR A 86 -0.60 -8.53 0.81
N VAL A 87 -1.67 -7.92 0.32
CA VAL A 87 -2.77 -7.40 1.13
C VAL A 87 -3.92 -8.39 1.04
N ASP A 88 -3.97 -9.30 1.99
CA ASP A 88 -4.98 -10.37 2.08
C ASP A 88 -6.29 -9.83 2.66
N MET A 89 -6.20 -8.97 3.69
CA MET A 89 -7.36 -8.33 4.32
C MET A 89 -7.07 -6.93 4.86
N GLY A 90 -8.13 -6.13 4.99
CA GLY A 90 -8.06 -4.77 5.52
C GLY A 90 -7.39 -3.81 4.56
N THR A 91 -6.69 -2.81 5.09
CA THR A 91 -6.10 -1.74 4.28
C THR A 91 -4.58 -1.67 4.47
N LEU A 92 -3.85 -1.57 3.37
CA LEU A 92 -2.46 -1.13 3.34
C LEU A 92 -2.41 0.32 2.80
N VAL A 93 -1.72 1.21 3.50
CA VAL A 93 -1.43 2.58 3.06
C VAL A 93 0.07 2.73 2.90
N VAL A 94 0.53 3.08 1.69
CA VAL A 94 1.93 3.41 1.41
C VAL A 94 2.08 4.93 1.40
N GLY A 95 2.62 5.48 2.48
CA GLY A 95 2.70 6.92 2.71
C GLY A 95 1.36 7.54 3.09
N ASP A 96 1.26 8.02 4.34
CA ASP A 96 0.19 8.93 4.72
C ASP A 96 0.36 10.33 4.11
N ALA A 97 -0.55 11.26 4.43
CA ALA A 97 -0.57 12.60 3.85
C ALA A 97 0.71 13.43 4.10
N SER A 98 1.55 13.06 5.06
CA SER A 98 2.82 13.73 5.38
C SER A 98 4.07 12.99 4.90
N HIS A 99 3.92 11.77 4.34
CA HIS A 99 5.03 10.89 3.98
C HIS A 99 4.96 10.48 2.50
N GLY A 100 4.97 11.46 1.59
CA GLY A 100 4.95 11.23 0.14
C GLY A 100 6.21 10.55 -0.42
N ASP A 101 7.29 10.53 0.35
CA ASP A 101 8.54 9.84 0.03
C ASP A 101 8.57 8.38 0.48
N ALA A 102 7.53 7.90 1.18
CA ALA A 102 7.37 6.50 1.55
C ALA A 102 7.35 5.60 0.31
N SER A 103 7.93 4.42 0.43
CA SER A 103 8.04 3.52 -0.72
C SER A 103 8.04 2.04 -0.38
N LEU A 104 7.64 1.24 -1.36
CA LEU A 104 7.82 -0.21 -1.40
C LEU A 104 8.68 -0.56 -2.61
N ALA A 105 9.78 -1.29 -2.43
CA ALA A 105 10.64 -1.68 -3.55
C ALA A 105 10.02 -2.81 -4.42
N GLY A 106 9.38 -3.79 -3.79
CA GLY A 106 8.84 -4.98 -4.45
C GLY A 106 7.44 -4.82 -5.06
N ASP A 107 6.93 -5.93 -5.58
CA ASP A 107 5.57 -6.03 -6.13
C ASP A 107 4.50 -5.97 -5.02
N VAL A 108 3.28 -5.59 -5.39
CA VAL A 108 2.11 -5.57 -4.50
C VAL A 108 0.94 -6.32 -5.13
N THR A 109 0.34 -7.25 -4.39
CA THR A 109 -0.97 -7.84 -4.72
C THR A 109 -2.01 -7.48 -3.66
N VAL A 110 -3.22 -7.15 -4.11
CA VAL A 110 -4.36 -6.81 -3.23
C VAL A 110 -5.51 -7.75 -3.53
N ASP A 111 -5.84 -8.60 -2.58
CA ASP A 111 -6.87 -9.62 -2.73
C ASP A 111 -8.27 -9.03 -2.66
N SER A 112 -9.26 -9.82 -3.09
CA SER A 112 -10.66 -9.40 -3.06
C SER A 112 -11.10 -9.07 -1.62
N GLY A 113 -11.72 -7.90 -1.43
CA GLY A 113 -12.11 -7.40 -0.11
C GLY A 113 -11.02 -6.67 0.67
N ALA A 114 -9.77 -6.65 0.16
CA ALA A 114 -8.69 -5.84 0.69
C ALA A 114 -8.55 -4.50 -0.04
N ARG A 115 -7.76 -3.58 0.54
CA ARG A 115 -7.56 -2.23 0.01
C ARG A 115 -6.09 -1.81 0.01
N LEU A 116 -5.67 -1.17 -1.08
CA LEU A 116 -4.46 -0.35 -1.16
C LEU A 116 -4.82 1.13 -1.25
N GLY A 117 -4.00 1.98 -0.63
CA GLY A 117 -3.99 3.43 -0.87
C GLY A 117 -2.69 4.10 -0.44
N GLY A 118 -2.74 5.41 -0.26
CA GLY A 118 -1.60 6.26 0.11
C GLY A 118 -1.06 7.10 -1.05
N ILE A 119 -0.06 7.92 -0.75
CA ILE A 119 0.56 8.88 -1.70
C ILE A 119 2.02 8.53 -2.04
N GLY A 120 2.52 7.40 -1.54
CA GLY A 120 3.90 6.97 -1.76
C GLY A 120 4.16 6.34 -3.13
N THR A 121 5.31 5.69 -3.24
CA THR A 121 5.76 5.00 -4.47
C THR A 121 5.84 3.50 -4.27
N ILE A 122 5.22 2.73 -5.17
CA ILE A 122 5.44 1.29 -5.30
C ILE A 122 6.37 1.08 -6.49
N GLY A 123 7.59 0.60 -6.25
CA GLY A 123 8.61 0.42 -7.29
C GLY A 123 8.31 -0.73 -8.25
N GLY A 124 7.69 -1.80 -7.75
CA GLY A 124 7.33 -2.99 -8.51
C GLY A 124 6.00 -2.89 -9.26
N ASN A 125 5.52 -4.04 -9.71
CA ASN A 125 4.19 -4.21 -10.31
C ASN A 125 3.10 -4.17 -9.23
N VAL A 126 1.91 -3.74 -9.62
CA VAL A 126 0.72 -3.74 -8.75
C VAL A 126 -0.39 -4.53 -9.42
N THR A 127 -0.97 -5.50 -8.70
CA THR A 127 -2.15 -6.26 -9.11
C THR A 127 -3.28 -6.08 -8.09
N ILE A 128 -4.44 -5.63 -8.54
CA ILE A 128 -5.60 -5.33 -7.70
C ILE A 128 -6.78 -6.22 -8.08
N LEU A 129 -7.20 -7.08 -7.14
CA LEU A 129 -8.48 -7.79 -7.17
C LEU A 129 -9.49 -7.18 -6.18
N GLY A 130 -9.00 -6.46 -5.17
CA GLY A 130 -9.78 -5.70 -4.21
C GLY A 130 -10.04 -4.26 -4.67
N THR A 131 -9.80 -3.30 -3.76
CA THR A 131 -9.93 -1.86 -4.05
C THR A 131 -8.58 -1.18 -4.04
N HIS A 132 -8.34 -0.32 -5.01
CA HIS A 132 -7.26 0.64 -5.00
C HIS A 132 -7.84 2.04 -4.85
N GLY A 133 -7.80 2.58 -3.63
CA GLY A 133 -8.14 3.97 -3.37
C GLY A 133 -6.89 4.80 -3.46
N VAL A 134 -6.67 5.41 -4.61
CA VAL A 134 -5.47 6.19 -4.89
C VAL A 134 -5.44 7.39 -3.95
N GLY A 135 -4.29 7.72 -3.36
CA GLY A 135 -4.18 8.87 -2.47
C GLY A 135 -4.61 8.60 -1.02
N ASN A 136 -4.81 9.69 -0.28
CA ASN A 136 -5.24 9.74 1.12
C ASN A 136 -5.76 11.17 1.39
N SER A 137 -6.98 11.49 0.94
CA SER A 137 -7.33 12.80 0.34
C SER A 137 -6.72 12.97 -1.05
N ILE A 138 -6.99 14.11 -1.69
CA ILE A 138 -6.42 14.52 -2.99
C ILE A 138 -4.89 14.36 -3.02
N GLY A 139 -4.42 13.35 -3.74
CA GLY A 139 -3.01 12.99 -3.78
C GLY A 139 -2.59 12.26 -5.05
N VAL A 140 -1.28 12.00 -5.14
CA VAL A 140 -0.69 11.24 -6.24
C VAL A 140 -0.06 9.99 -5.67
N GLN A 141 -0.37 8.83 -6.24
CA GLN A 141 0.38 7.60 -5.96
C GLN A 141 1.15 7.19 -7.22
N THR A 142 2.36 6.65 -7.05
CA THR A 142 3.20 6.22 -8.17
C THR A 142 3.41 4.71 -8.14
N VAL A 143 3.23 4.06 -9.28
CA VAL A 143 3.59 2.67 -9.56
C VAL A 143 4.70 2.66 -10.60
N GLY A 144 5.89 2.20 -10.23
CA GLY A 144 7.05 2.14 -11.11
C GLY A 144 6.94 1.04 -12.17
N GLY A 145 6.29 -0.07 -11.84
CA GLY A 145 6.08 -1.21 -12.74
C GLY A 145 4.76 -1.16 -13.51
N ASN A 146 4.30 -2.34 -13.93
CA ASN A 146 3.00 -2.51 -14.56
C ASN A 146 1.86 -2.41 -13.53
N TYR A 147 0.73 -1.89 -13.96
CA TYR A 147 -0.48 -1.75 -13.15
C TYR A 147 -1.62 -2.58 -13.74
N VAL A 148 -2.08 -3.57 -12.98
CA VAL A 148 -3.25 -4.40 -13.31
C VAL A 148 -4.31 -4.17 -12.24
N ASN A 149 -5.50 -3.73 -12.64
CA ASN A 149 -6.64 -3.64 -11.74
C ASN A 149 -7.85 -4.31 -12.39
N HIS A 150 -8.34 -5.38 -11.75
CA HIS A 150 -9.56 -6.09 -12.14
C HIS A 150 -10.63 -6.02 -11.03
N GLY A 151 -10.41 -5.15 -10.03
CA GLY A 151 -11.33 -4.87 -8.94
C GLY A 151 -11.91 -3.46 -9.05
N VAL A 152 -11.75 -2.66 -8.00
CA VAL A 152 -12.23 -1.27 -7.95
C VAL A 152 -11.04 -0.31 -8.00
N LEU A 153 -11.10 0.68 -8.88
CA LEU A 153 -10.29 1.88 -8.80
C LEU A 153 -11.15 2.98 -8.17
N GLU A 154 -10.78 3.42 -6.97
CA GLU A 154 -11.44 4.51 -6.28
C GLU A 154 -10.59 5.78 -6.38
N VAL A 155 -11.24 6.88 -6.79
CA VAL A 155 -10.62 8.19 -6.99
C VAL A 155 -11.44 9.22 -6.25
N GLU A 156 -10.83 9.90 -5.29
CA GLU A 156 -11.41 11.06 -4.63
C GLU A 156 -11.20 12.31 -5.50
N ALA A 157 -12.20 13.18 -5.49
CA ALA A 157 -12.10 14.43 -6.21
C ALA A 157 -12.83 15.56 -5.46
N THR A 158 -12.30 16.76 -5.64
CA THR A 158 -12.87 18.04 -5.25
C THR A 158 -12.95 18.97 -6.48
N PRO A 159 -13.69 20.09 -6.42
CA PRO A 159 -13.72 21.06 -7.51
C PRO A 159 -12.35 21.60 -7.93
N SER A 160 -11.34 21.51 -7.07
CA SER A 160 -10.00 22.05 -7.28
C SER A 160 -8.92 21.00 -7.58
N GLY A 161 -9.24 19.71 -7.51
CA GLY A 161 -8.23 18.67 -7.69
C GLY A 161 -8.78 17.29 -7.41
N ALA A 162 -7.98 16.27 -7.70
CA ALA A 162 -8.35 14.88 -7.54
C ALA A 162 -7.15 13.96 -7.43
N ASP A 163 -7.44 12.74 -7.00
CA ASP A 163 -6.43 11.70 -6.97
C ASP A 163 -5.93 11.37 -8.37
N LYS A 164 -4.65 11.01 -8.41
CA LYS A 164 -3.97 10.62 -9.64
C LYS A 164 -3.04 9.46 -9.39
N LEU A 165 -3.14 8.46 -10.27
CA LEU A 165 -2.20 7.37 -10.34
C LEU A 165 -1.20 7.64 -11.47
N ILE A 166 0.09 7.56 -11.16
CA ILE A 166 1.16 7.56 -12.16
C ILE A 166 1.66 6.13 -12.29
N VAL A 167 1.77 5.61 -13.52
CA VAL A 167 2.23 4.27 -13.82
C VAL A 167 3.41 4.35 -14.79
N GLY A 168 4.54 3.73 -14.46
CA GLY A 168 5.73 3.70 -15.32
C GLY A 168 5.74 2.56 -16.34
N GLY A 169 4.97 1.50 -16.09
CA GLY A 169 4.81 0.34 -16.98
C GLY A 169 3.48 0.33 -17.73
N THR A 170 3.01 -0.84 -18.16
CA THR A 170 1.70 -0.98 -18.84
C THR A 170 0.53 -0.85 -17.86
N VAL A 171 -0.65 -0.50 -18.37
CA VAL A 171 -1.91 -0.44 -17.61
C VAL A 171 -2.92 -1.43 -18.20
N ASP A 172 -3.42 -2.33 -17.37
CA ASP A 172 -4.59 -3.16 -17.65
C ASP A 172 -5.68 -2.89 -16.59
N ILE A 173 -6.78 -2.30 -17.03
CA ILE A 173 -7.97 -2.05 -16.20
C ILE A 173 -9.20 -2.78 -16.73
N SER A 174 -8.99 -3.84 -17.53
CA SER A 174 -10.10 -4.60 -18.10
C SER A 174 -10.94 -5.24 -16.99
N GLY A 175 -12.26 -5.00 -17.04
CA GLY A 175 -13.18 -5.48 -16.01
C GLY A 175 -13.17 -4.70 -14.69
N ALA A 176 -12.31 -3.67 -14.54
CA ALA A 176 -12.33 -2.82 -13.36
C ALA A 176 -13.60 -1.98 -13.26
N THR A 177 -14.03 -1.70 -12.03
CA THR A 177 -15.03 -0.67 -11.72
C THR A 177 -14.33 0.62 -11.31
N LEU A 178 -14.74 1.76 -11.88
CA LEU A 178 -14.35 3.08 -11.40
C LEU A 178 -15.36 3.56 -10.35
N ASN A 179 -14.90 3.85 -9.14
CA ASN A 179 -15.66 4.51 -8.09
C ASN A 179 -15.16 5.95 -7.91
N LEU A 180 -16.04 6.94 -8.12
CA LEU A 180 -15.71 8.35 -7.92
C LEU A 180 -16.27 8.83 -6.59
N VAL A 181 -15.39 9.30 -5.71
CA VAL A 181 -15.76 9.82 -4.38
C VAL A 181 -15.65 11.35 -4.41
N LEU A 182 -16.78 12.01 -4.69
CA LEU A 182 -16.83 13.44 -4.92
C LEU A 182 -17.14 14.22 -3.64
N THR A 183 -16.31 15.21 -3.31
CA THR A 183 -16.54 16.14 -2.19
C THR A 183 -16.39 17.60 -2.63
N PRO A 184 -17.45 18.44 -2.54
CA PRO A 184 -18.83 18.10 -2.18
C PRO A 184 -19.53 17.29 -3.29
N ALA A 185 -20.58 16.57 -2.94
CA ALA A 185 -21.34 15.75 -3.88
C ALA A 185 -22.33 16.55 -4.77
N THR A 186 -22.49 17.86 -4.53
CA THR A 186 -23.43 18.73 -5.26
C THR A 186 -22.84 19.21 -6.58
N ALA A 187 -23.49 18.89 -7.70
CA ALA A 187 -23.03 19.24 -9.05
C ALA A 187 -22.77 20.75 -9.25
N GLU A 188 -23.54 21.62 -8.61
CA GLU A 188 -23.38 23.09 -8.69
C GLU A 188 -22.01 23.58 -8.19
N SER A 189 -21.34 22.80 -7.35
CA SER A 189 -20.01 23.12 -6.83
C SER A 189 -18.89 22.76 -7.81
N TRP A 190 -19.20 22.06 -8.90
CA TRP A 190 -18.23 21.57 -9.88
C TRP A 190 -18.24 22.42 -11.13
N ASN A 191 -17.07 22.98 -11.48
CA ASN A 191 -16.91 23.64 -12.76
C ASN A 191 -16.98 22.60 -13.88
N LEU A 192 -17.67 22.95 -14.97
CA LEU A 192 -17.66 22.12 -16.16
C LEU A 192 -16.25 22.12 -16.77
N LEU A 193 -15.58 20.97 -16.72
CA LEU A 193 -14.30 20.75 -17.38
C LEU A 193 -14.55 20.32 -18.83
N ASN A 194 -14.21 21.19 -19.77
CA ASN A 194 -14.20 20.87 -21.20
C ASN A 194 -12.80 20.36 -21.58
N GLY A 195 -12.57 19.05 -21.44
CA GLY A 195 -11.30 18.40 -21.78
C GLY A 195 -11.19 16.99 -21.18
N PRO A 196 -10.15 16.22 -21.58
CA PRO A 196 -9.90 14.92 -20.97
C PRO A 196 -9.49 15.10 -19.50
N TYR A 197 -10.02 14.22 -18.66
CA TYR A 197 -9.67 14.15 -17.24
C TYR A 197 -8.82 12.90 -17.00
N THR A 198 -7.58 13.10 -16.58
CA THR A 198 -6.58 12.02 -16.46
C THR A 198 -6.43 11.58 -15.01
N ILE A 199 -7.01 10.42 -14.68
CA ILE A 199 -6.87 9.76 -13.37
C ILE A 199 -5.71 8.75 -13.34
N ILE A 200 -5.32 8.22 -14.50
CA ILE A 200 -4.14 7.39 -14.67
C ILE A 200 -3.27 8.05 -15.74
N GLN A 201 -2.05 8.40 -15.37
CA GLN A 201 -1.00 8.77 -16.31
C GLN A 201 -0.06 7.58 -16.49
N ASN A 202 0.08 7.13 -17.73
CA ASN A 202 1.02 6.12 -18.18
C ASN A 202 2.03 6.80 -19.11
#